data_AF-A0A942C4R8-F1
#
_entry.id   AF-A0A942C4R8-F1
#
_cell.length_a   1.000
_cell.length_b   1.000
_cell.length_c   1.000
_cell.angle_alpha   90.00
_cell.angle_beta   90.00
_cell.angle_gamma   90.00
#
_symmetry.space_group_name_H-M   'P 1'
#
loop_
_entity.id
_entity.type
_entity.pdbx_description
1 polymer ?
#
loop_
_entity_poly.entity_id
_entity_poly.type
_entity_poly.pdbx_seq_one_letter_code
_entity_poly.pdbx_strand_id
1 'polypeptide(L)'
;MERKISYLQSALKEPLNVGGLLLAVAGTAYASLFGAMDAAVVAVGAIVSESAYLAIVPASIFYRRIVDQRARHALQQACNRQRQELIKTFDPREREAVEYLSWMKTQIGSNFKKFARLKDDPPQMRELETAWEAFVDLLDEYRRRKMHLRSINPQAVENQLRQAERTCANADDATRPLHEKNVQILRRRLDTFNDIERSVKRVEAQLQMIENFFGLVNDQVVTMPGPEYMSSLDFDTLISSIESTREMLQHTAPIMSQLDSFTSASSSSTATSRPTLAAERR
;
A
#
# COMPACT_ATOMS: atom_id res chain seq x y z
N MET A 1 -7.43 -5.82 -5.66
CA MET A 1 -8.75 -6.48 -5.72
C MET A 1 -9.81 -5.42 -6.02
N GLU A 2 -10.32 -5.35 -7.24
CA GLU A 2 -11.47 -4.49 -7.57
C GLU A 2 -12.70 -4.97 -6.80
N ARG A 3 -13.13 -4.23 -5.77
CA ARG A 3 -14.48 -4.44 -5.22
C ARG A 3 -15.47 -3.98 -6.29
N LYS A 4 -16.19 -4.91 -6.91
CA LYS A 4 -17.36 -4.57 -7.75
C LYS A 4 -18.33 -3.74 -6.92
N ILE A 5 -18.45 -2.46 -7.26
CA ILE A 5 -19.36 -1.53 -6.58
C ILE A 5 -20.77 -1.99 -6.91
N SER A 6 -21.52 -2.44 -5.90
CA SER A 6 -22.91 -2.84 -6.08
C SER A 6 -23.79 -1.60 -6.08
N TYR A 7 -24.15 -1.12 -7.27
CA TYR A 7 -24.97 0.08 -7.47
C TYR A 7 -26.34 0.01 -6.78
N LEU A 8 -26.92 -1.20 -6.65
CA LEU A 8 -28.16 -1.45 -5.92
C LEU A 8 -28.02 -1.19 -4.42
N GLN A 9 -26.91 -1.62 -3.81
CA GLN A 9 -26.64 -1.38 -2.39
C GLN A 9 -26.35 0.10 -2.10
N SER A 10 -25.73 0.79 -3.05
CA SER A 10 -25.51 2.25 -2.96
C SER A 10 -26.81 3.04 -3.08
N ALA A 11 -27.74 2.63 -3.95
CA ALA A 11 -29.05 3.27 -4.13
C ALA A 11 -29.97 3.09 -2.92
N LEU A 12 -29.96 1.90 -2.31
CA LEU A 12 -30.71 1.62 -1.07
C LEU A 12 -30.27 2.49 0.10
N LYS A 13 -28.97 2.80 0.20
CA LYS A 13 -28.37 3.56 1.32
C LYS A 13 -28.37 5.07 1.10
N GLU A 14 -28.96 5.56 0.02
CA GLU A 14 -28.92 6.98 -0.31
C GLU A 14 -29.92 7.77 0.57
N PRO A 15 -29.56 8.99 1.04
CA PRO A 15 -30.41 9.77 1.94
C PRO A 15 -31.80 10.10 1.38
N LEU A 16 -31.97 10.12 0.05
CA LEU A 16 -33.28 10.29 -0.59
C LEU A 16 -34.18 9.06 -0.42
N ASN A 17 -33.62 7.84 -0.51
CA ASN A 17 -34.39 6.61 -0.32
C ASN A 17 -34.76 6.46 1.17
N VAL A 18 -33.81 6.71 2.07
CA VAL A 18 -34.05 6.70 3.52
C VAL A 18 -35.07 7.79 3.92
N GLY A 19 -34.97 8.99 3.33
CA GLY A 19 -35.93 10.08 3.55
C GLY A 19 -37.32 9.75 3.02
N GLY A 20 -37.43 9.15 1.83
CA GLY A 20 -38.69 8.70 1.26
C GLY A 20 -39.35 7.58 2.07
N LEU A 21 -38.56 6.62 2.56
CA LEU A 21 -39.04 5.54 3.41
C LEU A 21 -39.50 6.04 4.79
N LEU A 22 -38.77 7.00 5.38
CA LEU A 22 -39.21 7.68 6.60
C LEU A 22 -40.50 8.50 6.41
N LEU A 23 -40.64 9.18 5.27
CA LEU A 23 -41.87 9.89 4.91
C LEU A 23 -43.05 8.93 4.70
N ALA A 24 -42.80 7.77 4.09
CA ALA A 24 -43.81 6.73 3.90
C ALA A 24 -44.26 6.15 5.25
N VAL A 25 -43.34 5.87 6.17
CA VAL A 25 -43.66 5.40 7.53
C VAL A 25 -44.43 6.45 8.33
N ALA A 26 -44.05 7.74 8.22
CA ALA A 26 -44.78 8.83 8.86
C ALA A 26 -46.18 9.00 8.25
N GLY A 27 -46.31 8.87 6.93
CA GLY A 27 -47.58 8.96 6.21
C GLY A 27 -48.54 7.80 6.52
N THR A 28 -48.05 6.56 6.64
CA THR A 28 -48.87 5.41 7.04
C THR A 28 -49.33 5.52 8.49
N ALA A 29 -48.45 5.95 9.40
CA ALA A 29 -48.81 6.22 10.79
C ALA A 29 -49.89 7.31 10.90
N TYR A 30 -49.73 8.42 10.17
CA TYR A 30 -50.72 9.50 10.13
C TYR A 30 -52.07 9.04 9.56
N ALA A 31 -52.07 8.31 8.45
CA ALA A 31 -53.29 7.77 7.85
C ALA A 31 -54.03 6.82 8.80
N SER A 32 -53.29 5.98 9.54
CA SER A 32 -53.86 5.04 10.52
C SER A 32 -54.46 5.73 11.75
N LEU A 33 -53.85 6.84 12.20
CA LEU A 33 -54.26 7.56 13.40
C LEU A 33 -55.42 8.53 13.14
N PHE A 34 -55.44 9.16 11.97
CA PHE A 34 -56.40 10.22 11.64
C PHE A 34 -57.46 9.79 10.62
N GLY A 35 -57.42 8.54 10.15
CA GLY A 35 -58.44 7.97 9.26
C GLY A 35 -58.55 8.65 7.89
N ALA A 36 -57.55 9.43 7.49
CA ALA A 36 -57.58 10.23 6.27
C ALA A 36 -57.54 9.37 4.99
N MET A 37 -56.94 8.19 5.04
CA MET A 37 -56.84 7.20 3.96
C MET A 37 -56.60 5.80 4.55
N ASP A 38 -56.89 4.74 3.78
CA ASP A 38 -56.53 3.38 4.18
C ASP A 38 -54.99 3.23 4.22
N ALA A 39 -54.47 2.93 5.41
CA ALA A 39 -53.04 2.77 5.65
C ALA A 39 -52.42 1.67 4.75
N ALA A 40 -53.21 0.67 4.35
CA ALA A 40 -52.76 -0.37 3.42
C ALA A 40 -52.45 0.22 2.03
N VAL A 41 -53.27 1.16 1.55
CA VAL A 41 -53.08 1.81 0.25
C VAL A 41 -51.81 2.68 0.25
N VAL A 42 -51.55 3.40 1.34
CA VAL A 42 -50.35 4.23 1.51
C VAL A 42 -49.09 3.35 1.58
N ALA A 43 -49.14 2.23 2.29
CA ALA A 43 -48.03 1.28 2.39
C ALA A 43 -47.71 0.62 1.03
N VAL A 44 -48.74 0.19 0.30
CA VAL A 44 -48.55 -0.40 -1.05
C VAL A 44 -48.00 0.65 -2.02
N GLY A 45 -48.50 1.88 -1.98
CA GLY A 45 -47.97 2.99 -2.79
C GLY A 45 -46.49 3.25 -2.53
N ALA A 46 -46.06 3.23 -1.27
CA ALA A 46 -44.66 3.37 -0.89
C ALA A 46 -43.79 2.24 -1.46
N ILE A 47 -44.21 0.97 -1.28
CA ILE A 47 -43.48 -0.20 -1.79
C ILE A 47 -43.35 -0.15 -3.32
N VAL A 48 -44.42 0.20 -4.04
CA VAL A 48 -44.42 0.31 -5.50
C VAL A 48 -43.49 1.44 -5.95
N SER A 49 -43.52 2.59 -5.28
CA SER A 49 -42.66 3.73 -5.61
C SER A 49 -41.17 3.42 -5.37
N GLU A 50 -40.84 2.74 -4.27
CA GLU A 50 -39.47 2.33 -3.95
C GLU A 50 -38.97 1.25 -4.92
N SER A 51 -39.84 0.29 -5.29
CA SER A 51 -39.52 -0.73 -6.29
C SER A 51 -39.24 -0.12 -7.66
N ALA A 52 -40.04 0.86 -8.08
CA ALA A 52 -39.82 1.59 -9.33
C ALA A 52 -38.52 2.41 -9.29
N TYR A 53 -38.23 3.07 -8.16
CA TYR A 53 -36.98 3.81 -7.94
C TYR A 53 -35.75 2.90 -8.07
N LEU A 54 -35.75 1.75 -7.39
CA LEU A 54 -34.65 0.80 -7.43
C LEU A 54 -34.46 0.10 -8.78
N ALA A 55 -35.49 0.05 -9.63
CA ALA A 55 -35.37 -0.48 -11.00
C ALA A 55 -34.76 0.55 -11.97
N ILE A 56 -35.13 1.83 -11.82
CA ILE A 56 -34.79 2.89 -12.80
C ILE A 56 -33.44 3.55 -12.47
N VAL A 57 -33.16 3.82 -11.20
CA VAL A 57 -32.00 4.64 -10.78
C VAL A 57 -30.66 3.94 -11.01
N PRO A 58 -30.45 2.65 -10.69
CA PRO A 58 -29.19 1.95 -10.97
C PRO A 58 -28.88 1.77 -12.47
N ALA A 59 -29.89 1.93 -13.33
CA ALA A 59 -29.74 1.87 -14.78
C ALA A 59 -29.30 3.22 -15.39
N SER A 60 -29.41 4.33 -14.65
CA SER A 60 -29.01 5.65 -15.13
C SER A 60 -27.49 5.82 -15.17
N ILE A 61 -26.97 6.27 -16.32
CA ILE A 61 -25.54 6.57 -16.53
C ILE A 61 -25.09 7.72 -15.60
N PHE A 62 -25.96 8.69 -15.34
CA PHE A 62 -25.66 9.83 -14.46
C PHE A 62 -25.49 9.39 -13.01
N TYR A 63 -26.36 8.48 -12.55
CA TYR A 63 -26.29 7.92 -11.21
C TYR A 63 -24.99 7.12 -10.99
N ARG A 64 -24.66 6.24 -11.94
CA ARG A 64 -23.41 5.46 -11.91
C ARG A 64 -22.20 6.38 -11.84
N ARG A 65 -22.16 7.46 -12.63
CA ARG A 65 -21.06 8.44 -12.59
C ARG A 65 -20.89 9.09 -11.22
N ILE A 66 -21.99 9.49 -10.56
CA ILE A 66 -21.92 10.10 -9.22
C ILE A 66 -21.45 9.10 -8.18
N VAL A 67 -21.97 7.87 -8.22
CA VAL A 67 -21.55 6.81 -7.29
C VAL A 67 -20.08 6.46 -7.50
N ASP A 68 -19.63 6.35 -8.75
CA ASP A 68 -18.24 6.11 -9.08
C ASP A 68 -17.34 7.26 -8.62
N GLN A 69 -17.77 8.52 -8.78
CA GLN A 69 -17.03 9.68 -8.27
C GLN A 69 -16.93 9.65 -6.74
N ARG A 70 -18.04 9.42 -6.02
CA ARG A 70 -18.04 9.29 -4.56
C ARG A 70 -17.16 8.13 -4.10
N ALA A 71 -17.23 6.99 -4.78
CA ALA A 71 -16.42 5.82 -4.46
C ALA A 71 -14.92 6.12 -4.64
N ARG A 72 -14.54 6.80 -5.72
CA ARG A 72 -13.16 7.26 -5.94
C ARG A 72 -12.71 8.22 -4.84
N HIS A 73 -13.53 9.21 -4.48
CA HIS A 73 -13.22 10.14 -3.39
C HIS A 73 -13.08 9.43 -2.04
N ALA A 74 -13.97 8.48 -1.72
CA ALA A 74 -13.88 7.70 -0.50
C ALA A 74 -12.61 6.84 -0.47
N LEU A 75 -12.22 6.26 -1.61
CA LEU A 75 -10.99 5.49 -1.74
C LEU A 75 -9.76 6.38 -1.55
N GLN A 76 -9.72 7.56 -2.18
CA GLN A 76 -8.65 8.55 -1.99
C GLN A 76 -8.55 8.98 -0.52
N GLN A 77 -9.68 9.28 0.14
CA GLN A 77 -9.68 9.64 1.55
C GLN A 77 -9.19 8.51 2.45
N ALA A 78 -9.55 7.25 2.14
CA ALA A 78 -9.07 6.10 2.86
C ALA A 78 -7.55 5.93 2.70
N CYS A 79 -7.02 6.04 1.48
CA CYS A 79 -5.59 6.03 1.22
C CYS A 79 -4.86 7.16 1.97
N ASN A 80 -5.40 8.38 1.94
CA ASN A 80 -4.82 9.52 2.63
C ASN A 80 -4.80 9.32 4.15
N ARG A 81 -5.88 8.80 4.73
CA ARG A 81 -5.92 8.44 6.16
C ARG A 81 -4.90 7.37 6.48
N GLN A 82 -4.83 6.31 5.69
CA GLN A 82 -3.84 5.24 5.87
C GLN A 82 -2.41 5.78 5.84
N ARG A 83 -2.09 6.68 4.91
CA ARG A 83 -0.78 7.34 4.85
C ARG A 83 -0.52 8.25 6.04
N GLN A 84 -1.51 9.01 6.52
CA GLN A 84 -1.36 9.82 7.72
C GLN A 84 -1.08 8.95 8.95
N GLU A 85 -1.78 7.83 9.11
CA GLU A 85 -1.48 6.86 10.17
C GLU A 85 -0.08 6.26 10.00
N LEU A 86 0.34 5.97 8.76
CA LEU A 86 1.68 5.48 8.46
C LEU A 86 2.76 6.47 8.87
N ILE A 87 2.60 7.75 8.53
CA ILE A 87 3.55 8.82 8.87
C ILE A 87 3.70 8.99 10.39
N LYS A 88 2.64 8.72 11.18
CA LYS A 88 2.75 8.73 12.65
C LYS A 88 3.68 7.64 13.17
N THR A 89 3.80 6.51 12.47
CA THR A 89 4.71 5.43 12.86
C THR A 89 6.17 5.70 12.53
N PHE A 90 6.46 6.76 11.78
CA PHE A 90 7.81 7.12 11.36
C PHE A 90 8.61 7.72 12.52
N ASP A 91 9.93 7.50 12.49
CA ASP A 91 10.85 8.12 13.43
C ASP A 91 10.87 9.64 13.23
N PRO A 92 11.26 10.46 14.23
CA PRO A 92 11.22 11.92 14.12
C PRO A 92 11.92 12.47 12.87
N ARG A 93 13.12 11.95 12.56
CA ARG A 93 13.90 12.35 11.38
C ARG A 93 13.20 12.00 10.05
N GLU A 94 12.55 10.84 9.99
CA GLU A 94 11.83 10.39 8.81
C GLU A 94 10.57 11.23 8.59
N ARG A 95 9.88 11.58 9.68
CA ARG A 95 8.72 12.47 9.65
C ARG A 95 9.10 13.87 9.18
N GLU A 96 10.20 14.42 9.69
CA GLU A 96 10.74 15.71 9.23
C GLU A 96 11.00 15.73 7.73
N ALA A 97 11.56 14.66 7.15
CA ALA A 97 11.80 14.56 5.70
C ALA A 97 10.48 14.58 4.90
N VAL A 98 9.47 13.82 5.36
CA VAL A 98 8.14 13.81 4.72
C VAL A 98 7.44 15.16 4.82
N GLU A 99 7.51 15.81 5.99
CA GLU A 99 6.96 17.15 6.23
C GLU A 99 7.67 18.21 5.39
N TYR A 100 9.00 18.12 5.26
CA TYR A 100 9.79 19.00 4.41
C TYR A 100 9.38 18.91 2.94
N LEU A 101 9.25 17.69 2.39
CA LEU A 101 8.77 17.50 1.02
C LEU A 101 7.32 17.98 0.84
N SER A 102 6.46 17.75 1.83
CA SER A 102 5.07 18.25 1.82
C SER A 102 5.02 19.79 1.83
N TRP A 103 5.89 20.41 2.61
CA TRP A 103 6.04 21.86 2.63
C TRP A 103 6.57 22.37 1.28
N MET A 104 7.61 21.74 0.72
CA MET A 104 8.21 22.10 -0.57
C MET A 104 7.19 22.01 -1.70
N LYS A 105 6.40 20.94 -1.76
CA LYS A 105 5.25 20.80 -2.68
C LYS A 105 4.31 22.02 -2.60
N THR A 106 3.94 22.42 -1.40
CA THR A 106 3.03 23.55 -1.16
C THR A 106 3.65 24.87 -1.59
N GLN A 107 4.96 25.06 -1.34
CA GLN A 107 5.71 26.23 -1.79
C GLN A 107 5.76 26.31 -3.31
N ILE A 108 6.10 25.21 -3.98
CA ILE A 108 6.14 25.13 -5.45
C ILE A 108 4.78 25.53 -6.03
N GLY A 109 3.68 24.97 -5.54
CA GLY A 109 2.33 25.30 -6.00
C GLY A 109 1.95 26.77 -5.77
N SER A 110 2.26 27.31 -4.59
CA SER A 110 2.02 28.72 -4.25
C SER A 110 2.82 29.66 -5.15
N ASN A 111 4.11 29.39 -5.34
CA ASN A 111 5.00 30.20 -6.17
C ASN A 111 4.55 30.16 -7.63
N PHE A 112 4.16 28.99 -8.14
CA PHE A 112 3.65 28.86 -9.49
C PHE A 112 2.38 29.69 -9.70
N LYS A 113 1.38 29.60 -8.81
CA LYS A 113 0.18 30.45 -8.87
C LYS A 113 0.52 31.93 -8.89
N LYS A 114 1.43 32.34 -8.01
CA LYS A 114 1.84 33.73 -7.85
C LYS A 114 2.52 34.27 -9.11
N PHE A 115 3.44 33.51 -9.69
CA PHE A 115 4.23 34.00 -10.81
C PHE A 115 3.56 33.77 -12.18
N ALA A 116 2.86 32.66 -12.38
CA ALA A 116 2.09 32.40 -13.61
C ALA A 116 0.75 33.17 -13.65
N ARG A 117 0.37 33.84 -12.55
CA ARG A 117 -0.91 34.56 -12.39
C ARG A 117 -2.13 33.69 -12.71
N LEU A 118 -2.02 32.39 -12.45
CA LEU A 118 -3.08 31.43 -12.67
C LEU A 118 -4.00 31.37 -11.46
N LYS A 119 -5.30 31.22 -11.72
CA LYS A 119 -6.32 31.06 -10.68
C LYS A 119 -6.41 29.63 -10.17
N ASP A 120 -6.12 28.67 -11.05
CA ASP A 120 -6.22 27.23 -10.78
C ASP A 120 -4.85 26.57 -10.67
N ASP A 121 -4.80 25.41 -10.02
CA ASP A 121 -3.60 24.58 -9.91
C ASP A 121 -3.22 23.99 -11.28
N PRO A 122 -1.93 24.02 -11.66
CA PRO A 122 -1.49 23.39 -12.89
C PRO A 122 -1.60 21.85 -12.79
N PRO A 123 -1.78 21.14 -13.91
CA PRO A 123 -1.89 19.68 -13.91
C PRO A 123 -0.64 19.00 -13.31
N GLN A 124 0.54 19.60 -13.49
CA GLN A 124 1.83 19.10 -12.96
C GLN A 124 1.89 19.05 -11.43
N MET A 125 1.02 19.78 -10.71
CA MET A 125 0.91 19.61 -9.25
C MET A 125 0.47 18.19 -8.86
N ARG A 126 -0.29 17.50 -9.72
CA ARG A 126 -0.69 16.11 -9.48
C ARG A 126 0.49 15.15 -9.58
N GLU A 127 1.46 15.45 -10.44
CA GLU A 127 2.68 14.66 -10.58
C GLU A 127 3.58 14.84 -9.36
N LEU A 128 3.72 16.07 -8.85
CA LEU A 128 4.37 16.34 -7.56
C LEU A 128 3.68 15.63 -6.40
N GLU A 129 2.34 15.64 -6.35
CA GLU A 129 1.59 14.87 -5.36
C GLU A 129 1.92 13.38 -5.45
N THR A 130 1.90 12.82 -6.66
CA THR A 130 2.19 11.40 -6.92
C THR A 130 3.61 11.05 -6.51
N ALA A 131 4.59 11.91 -6.78
CA ALA A 131 5.98 11.72 -6.38
C ALA A 131 6.15 11.78 -4.84
N TRP A 132 5.45 12.70 -4.16
CA TRP A 132 5.43 12.75 -2.70
C TRP A 132 4.78 11.49 -2.09
N GLU A 133 3.67 11.03 -2.66
CA GLU A 133 3.01 9.80 -2.23
C GLU A 133 3.94 8.59 -2.40
N ALA A 134 4.63 8.50 -3.53
CA ALA A 134 5.63 7.47 -3.78
C ALA A 134 6.80 7.53 -2.80
N PHE A 135 7.24 8.73 -2.41
CA PHE A 135 8.28 8.90 -1.39
C PHE A 135 7.86 8.28 -0.06
N VAL A 136 6.64 8.56 0.41
CA VAL A 136 6.10 8.01 1.66
C VAL A 136 6.02 6.47 1.60
N ASP A 137 5.52 5.93 0.49
CA ASP A 137 5.44 4.49 0.27
C ASP A 137 6.83 3.81 0.25
N LEU A 138 7.81 4.43 -0.44
CA LEU A 138 9.19 3.93 -0.51
C LEU A 138 9.90 4.01 0.84
N LEU A 139 9.63 5.06 1.63
CA LEU A 139 10.22 5.23 2.96
C LEU A 139 9.77 4.12 3.90
N ASP A 140 8.49 3.77 3.88
CA ASP A 140 7.95 2.63 4.62
C ASP A 140 8.56 1.29 4.17
N GLU A 141 8.75 1.11 2.85
CA GLU A 141 9.43 -0.08 2.31
C GLU A 141 10.90 -0.16 2.73
N TYR A 142 11.61 0.97 2.74
CA TYR A 142 12.98 1.07 3.24
C TYR A 142 13.05 0.62 4.71
N ARG A 143 12.14 1.11 5.56
CA ARG A 143 12.07 0.77 6.99
C ARG A 143 11.87 -0.72 7.20
N ARG A 144 10.88 -1.33 6.53
CA ARG A 144 10.62 -2.77 6.60
C ARG A 144 11.87 -3.58 6.26
N ARG A 145 12.51 -3.30 5.12
CA ARG A 145 13.68 -4.05 4.66
C ARG A 145 14.90 -3.83 5.55
N LYS A 146 15.11 -2.61 6.04
CA LYS A 146 16.18 -2.29 6.99
C LYS A 146 15.99 -3.01 8.31
N MET A 147 14.76 -3.09 8.81
CA MET A 147 14.44 -3.86 10.02
C MET A 147 14.77 -5.35 9.84
N HIS A 148 14.41 -5.93 8.69
CA HIS A 148 14.78 -7.31 8.36
C HIS A 148 16.30 -7.50 8.30
N LEU A 149 17.03 -6.59 7.66
CA LEU A 149 18.49 -6.67 7.55
C LEU A 149 19.17 -6.62 8.93
N ARG A 150 18.65 -5.83 9.88
CA ARG A 150 19.17 -5.77 11.26
C ARG A 150 18.95 -7.05 12.05
N SER A 151 17.93 -7.85 11.70
CA SER A 151 17.62 -9.10 12.40
C SER A 151 18.52 -10.27 12.00
N ILE A 152 19.24 -10.15 10.88
CA ILE A 152 20.08 -11.21 10.32
C ILE A 152 21.56 -10.86 10.53
N ASN A 153 22.34 -11.81 11.04
CA ASN A 153 23.79 -11.69 11.09
C ASN A 153 24.41 -12.41 9.87
N PRO A 154 24.85 -11.69 8.82
CA PRO A 154 25.38 -12.31 7.60
C PRO A 154 26.66 -13.11 7.88
N GLN A 155 27.50 -12.64 8.80
CA GLN A 155 28.75 -13.30 9.16
C GLN A 155 28.49 -14.66 9.83
N ALA A 156 27.43 -14.76 10.63
CA ALA A 156 27.04 -16.03 11.24
C ALA A 156 26.59 -17.06 10.19
N VAL A 157 25.81 -16.63 9.19
CA VAL A 157 25.35 -17.51 8.09
C VAL A 157 26.53 -17.94 7.22
N GLU A 158 27.47 -17.05 6.93
CA GLU A 158 28.67 -17.37 6.17
C GLU A 158 29.56 -18.38 6.91
N ASN A 159 29.74 -18.22 8.23
CA ASN A 159 30.47 -19.18 9.04
C ASN A 159 29.77 -20.55 9.10
N GLN A 160 28.44 -20.57 9.21
CA GLN A 160 27.65 -21.80 9.14
C GLN A 160 27.81 -22.49 7.78
N LEU A 161 27.80 -21.72 6.69
CA LEU A 161 28.00 -22.24 5.34
C LEU A 161 29.38 -22.89 5.19
N ARG A 162 30.45 -22.20 5.61
CA ARG A 162 31.82 -22.76 5.57
C ARG A 162 31.93 -24.06 6.38
N GLN A 163 31.28 -24.13 7.53
CA GLN A 163 31.28 -25.35 8.36
C GLN A 163 30.45 -26.48 7.72
N ALA A 164 29.30 -26.16 7.13
CA ALA A 164 28.46 -27.13 6.44
C ALA A 164 29.16 -27.71 5.19
N GLU A 165 29.88 -26.89 4.44
CA GLU A 165 30.67 -27.34 3.27
C GLU A 165 31.78 -28.31 3.67
N ARG A 166 32.52 -28.03 4.76
CA ARG A 166 33.52 -28.96 5.31
C ARG A 166 32.92 -30.26 5.78
N THR A 167 31.75 -30.20 6.41
CA THR A 167 31.03 -31.39 6.90
C THR A 167 30.53 -32.24 5.73
N CYS A 168 30.05 -31.60 4.67
CA CYS A 168 29.60 -32.26 3.44
C CYS A 168 30.75 -32.97 2.72
N ALA A 169 31.94 -32.37 2.68
CA ALA A 169 33.13 -32.96 2.07
C ALA A 169 33.59 -34.24 2.78
N ASN A 170 33.39 -34.33 4.10
CA ASN A 170 33.77 -35.47 4.93
C ASN A 170 32.62 -36.44 5.21
N ALA A 171 31.45 -36.27 4.57
CA ALA A 171 30.27 -37.09 4.82
C ALA A 171 30.30 -38.41 4.05
N ASP A 172 29.79 -39.46 4.70
CA ASP A 172 29.53 -40.77 4.10
C ASP A 172 28.46 -40.68 3.00
N ASP A 173 28.49 -41.58 2.02
CA ASP A 173 27.57 -41.57 0.87
C ASP A 173 26.08 -41.59 1.26
N ALA A 174 25.74 -42.19 2.40
CA ALA A 174 24.36 -42.23 2.89
C ALA A 174 23.85 -40.88 3.43
N THR A 175 24.72 -40.04 4.00
CA THR A 175 24.35 -38.74 4.62
C THR A 175 24.73 -37.53 3.77
N ARG A 176 25.60 -37.70 2.77
CA ARG A 176 25.99 -36.69 1.78
C ARG A 176 24.81 -35.89 1.19
N PRO A 177 23.70 -36.50 0.70
CA PRO A 177 22.61 -35.72 0.10
C PRO A 177 21.89 -34.78 1.09
N LEU A 178 21.90 -35.10 2.39
CA LEU A 178 21.33 -34.22 3.42
C LEU A 178 22.24 -33.01 3.68
N HIS A 179 23.55 -33.25 3.74
CA HIS A 179 24.54 -32.18 3.90
C HIS A 179 24.59 -31.24 2.69
N GLU A 180 24.48 -31.77 1.48
CA GLU A 180 24.38 -30.97 0.24
C GLU A 180 23.16 -30.06 0.25
N LYS A 181 21.98 -30.57 0.65
CA LYS A 181 20.78 -29.76 0.81
C LYS A 181 20.96 -28.65 1.85
N ASN A 182 21.59 -28.95 2.97
CA ASN A 182 21.85 -27.95 4.01
C ASN A 182 22.78 -26.83 3.48
N VAL A 183 23.84 -27.18 2.76
CA VAL A 183 24.72 -26.21 2.08
C VAL A 183 23.92 -25.36 1.09
N GLN A 184 23.05 -25.97 0.29
CA GLN A 184 22.20 -25.24 -0.66
C GLN A 184 21.26 -24.25 0.02
N ILE A 185 20.64 -24.62 1.15
CA ILE A 185 19.78 -23.74 1.95
C ILE A 185 20.59 -22.55 2.48
N LEU A 186 21.77 -22.79 3.05
CA LEU A 186 22.62 -21.73 3.59
C LEU A 186 23.13 -20.78 2.50
N ARG A 187 23.49 -21.29 1.31
CA ARG A 187 23.82 -20.44 0.15
C ARG A 187 22.64 -19.58 -0.26
N ARG A 188 21.45 -20.17 -0.40
CA ARG A 188 20.24 -19.42 -0.77
C ARG A 188 19.89 -18.34 0.25
N ARG A 189 20.09 -18.61 1.53
CA ARG A 189 19.89 -17.64 2.61
C ARG A 189 20.86 -16.46 2.49
N LEU A 190 22.12 -16.71 2.15
CA LEU A 190 23.12 -15.67 1.92
C LEU A 190 22.79 -14.82 0.67
N ASP A 191 22.39 -15.47 -0.43
CA ASP A 191 21.95 -14.77 -1.64
C ASP A 191 20.76 -13.86 -1.36
N THR A 192 19.78 -14.35 -0.60
CA THR A 192 18.59 -13.58 -0.20
C THR A 192 18.99 -12.36 0.63
N PHE A 193 19.96 -12.50 1.54
CA PHE A 193 20.49 -11.36 2.30
C PHE A 193 21.10 -10.30 1.38
N ASN A 194 21.95 -10.71 0.42
CA ASN A 194 22.57 -9.80 -0.54
C ASN A 194 21.51 -9.08 -1.40
N ASP A 195 20.44 -9.77 -1.78
CA ASP A 195 19.34 -9.18 -2.53
C ASP A 195 18.55 -8.15 -1.71
N ILE A 196 18.32 -8.40 -0.42
CA ILE A 196 17.72 -7.43 0.50
C ILE A 196 18.64 -6.20 0.64
N GLU A 197 19.94 -6.40 0.81
CA GLU A 197 20.90 -5.29 0.92
C GLU A 197 20.92 -4.41 -0.33
N ARG A 198 20.98 -5.02 -1.52
CA ARG A 198 20.89 -4.31 -2.82
C ARG A 198 19.57 -3.56 -2.96
N SER A 199 18.48 -4.18 -2.53
CA SER A 199 17.14 -3.59 -2.54
C SER A 199 17.07 -2.35 -1.64
N VAL A 200 17.62 -2.41 -0.43
CA VAL A 200 17.69 -1.26 0.49
C VAL A 200 18.47 -0.10 -0.15
N LYS A 201 19.65 -0.38 -0.72
CA LYS A 201 20.47 0.63 -1.41
C LYS A 201 19.74 1.27 -2.60
N ARG A 202 18.97 0.48 -3.34
CA ARG A 202 18.15 0.98 -4.44
C ARG A 202 17.05 1.92 -3.95
N VAL A 203 16.32 1.54 -2.91
CA VAL A 203 15.26 2.39 -2.35
C VAL A 203 15.84 3.70 -1.82
N GLU A 204 16.97 3.64 -1.12
CA GLU A 204 17.68 4.82 -0.62
C GLU A 204 18.07 5.78 -1.74
N ALA A 205 18.63 5.27 -2.85
CA ALA A 205 18.96 6.08 -4.01
C ALA A 205 17.71 6.73 -4.65
N GLN A 206 16.58 6.02 -4.68
CA GLN A 206 15.31 6.56 -5.21
C GLN A 206 14.73 7.65 -4.30
N LEU A 207 14.78 7.49 -2.98
CA LEU A 207 14.36 8.52 -2.02
C LEU A 207 15.17 9.80 -2.24
N GLN A 208 16.50 9.68 -2.35
CA GLN A 208 17.38 10.83 -2.61
C GLN A 208 17.11 11.48 -3.98
N MET A 209 16.82 10.69 -5.01
CA MET A 209 16.48 11.20 -6.33
C MET A 209 15.18 12.01 -6.29
N ILE A 210 14.15 11.54 -5.56
CA ILE A 210 12.91 12.30 -5.37
C ILE A 210 13.20 13.62 -4.65
N GLU A 211 14.00 13.60 -3.58
CA GLU A 211 14.37 14.82 -2.85
C GLU A 211 15.08 15.85 -3.75
N ASN A 212 16.09 15.40 -4.51
CA ASN A 212 16.81 16.25 -5.45
C ASN A 212 15.88 16.80 -6.55
N PHE A 213 14.93 15.99 -7.01
CA PHE A 213 13.95 16.43 -7.99
C PHE A 213 13.06 17.54 -7.44
N PHE A 214 12.51 17.40 -6.23
CA PHE A 214 11.74 18.47 -5.60
C PHE A 214 12.57 19.76 -5.42
N GLY A 215 13.85 19.63 -5.07
CA GLY A 215 14.77 20.76 -5.01
C GLY A 215 14.91 21.46 -6.36
N LEU A 216 15.14 20.70 -7.43
CA LEU A 216 15.23 21.21 -8.80
C LEU A 216 13.95 21.94 -9.22
N VAL A 217 12.78 21.34 -8.98
CA VAL A 217 11.49 21.95 -9.34
C VAL A 217 11.27 23.25 -8.56
N ASN A 218 11.61 23.28 -7.27
CA ASN A 218 11.52 24.49 -6.47
C ASN A 218 12.42 25.61 -7.02
N ASP A 219 13.68 25.30 -7.32
CA ASP A 219 14.63 26.28 -7.84
C ASP A 219 14.21 26.81 -9.21
N GLN A 220 13.70 25.95 -10.08
CA GLN A 220 13.20 26.33 -11.40
C GLN A 220 11.94 27.20 -11.31
N VAL A 221 10.98 26.88 -10.44
CA VAL A 221 9.77 27.70 -10.27
C VAL A 221 10.09 29.08 -9.71
N VAL A 222 11.13 29.20 -8.88
CA VAL A 222 11.59 30.50 -8.35
C VAL A 222 12.34 31.31 -9.41
N THR A 223 13.16 30.67 -10.25
CA THR A 223 14.06 31.36 -11.19
C THR A 223 13.43 31.63 -12.56
N MET A 224 12.54 30.77 -13.06
CA MET A 224 11.88 30.89 -14.36
C MET A 224 10.39 30.56 -14.25
N PRO A 225 9.55 31.55 -13.91
CA PRO A 225 8.12 31.32 -13.82
C PRO A 225 7.45 31.35 -15.20
N GLY A 226 7.51 30.22 -15.90
CA GLY A 226 6.77 30.01 -17.14
C GLY A 226 6.08 28.64 -17.13
N PRO A 227 4.81 28.53 -17.53
CA PRO A 227 4.07 27.26 -17.58
C PRO A 227 4.70 26.23 -18.56
N GLU A 228 5.42 26.71 -19.58
CA GLU A 228 6.12 25.85 -20.53
C GLU A 228 7.30 25.11 -19.90
N TYR A 229 8.00 25.72 -18.95
CA TYR A 229 9.15 25.10 -18.27
C TYR A 229 8.72 23.98 -17.33
N MET A 230 7.58 24.13 -16.64
CA MET A 230 7.08 23.06 -15.79
C MET A 230 6.65 21.81 -16.60
N SER A 231 6.27 22.02 -17.86
CA SER A 231 5.96 20.93 -18.80
C SER A 231 7.22 20.29 -19.39
N SER A 232 8.37 20.95 -19.28
CA SER A 232 9.68 20.42 -19.72
C SER A 232 10.41 19.62 -18.64
N LEU A 233 9.86 19.57 -17.43
CA LEU A 233 10.38 18.74 -16.36
C LEU A 233 10.07 17.27 -16.62
N ASP A 234 11.07 16.40 -16.45
CA ASP A 234 10.99 14.97 -16.71
C ASP A 234 10.26 14.18 -15.60
N PHE A 235 9.04 14.58 -15.27
CA PHE A 235 8.18 13.87 -14.31
C PHE A 235 7.96 12.42 -14.72
N ASP A 236 7.78 12.15 -16.02
CA ASP A 236 7.59 10.79 -16.54
C ASP A 236 8.77 9.88 -16.23
N THR A 237 10.01 10.39 -16.31
CA THR A 237 11.22 9.64 -15.97
C THR A 237 11.26 9.32 -14.48
N LEU A 238 10.89 10.27 -13.62
CA LEU A 238 10.79 10.06 -12.18
C LEU A 238 9.75 9.00 -11.84
N ILE A 239 8.54 9.12 -12.39
CA ILE A 239 7.45 8.18 -12.10
C ILE A 239 7.79 6.78 -12.65
N SER A 240 8.36 6.68 -13.84
CA SER A 240 8.79 5.41 -14.44
C SER A 240 9.87 4.70 -13.60
N SER A 241 10.87 5.44 -13.11
CA SER A 241 11.93 4.87 -12.27
C SER A 241 11.43 4.42 -10.90
N ILE A 242 10.46 5.13 -10.32
CA ILE A 242 9.74 4.73 -9.10
C ILE A 242 8.96 3.44 -9.35
N GLU A 243 8.17 3.36 -10.43
CA GLU A 243 7.35 2.20 -10.73
C GLU A 243 8.21 0.96 -11.03
N SER A 244 9.26 1.12 -11.84
CA SER A 244 10.24 0.07 -12.09
C SER A 244 10.89 -0.41 -10.79
N THR A 245 11.24 0.51 -9.88
CA THR A 245 11.76 0.14 -8.57
C THR A 245 10.71 -0.63 -7.77
N ARG A 246 9.46 -0.18 -7.72
CA ARG A 246 8.36 -0.84 -7.02
C ARG A 246 8.11 -2.25 -7.53
N GLU A 247 8.08 -2.44 -8.86
CA GLU A 247 7.94 -3.76 -9.50
C GLU A 247 9.09 -4.69 -9.10
N MET A 248 10.33 -4.22 -9.22
CA MET A 248 11.51 -5.00 -8.81
C MET A 248 11.46 -5.39 -7.32
N LEU A 249 10.97 -4.49 -6.46
CA LEU A 249 10.84 -4.75 -5.02
C LEU A 249 9.75 -5.80 -4.73
N GLN A 250 8.66 -5.81 -5.48
CA GLN A 250 7.58 -6.81 -5.35
C GLN A 250 8.06 -8.21 -5.72
N HIS A 251 8.91 -8.36 -6.75
CA HIS A 251 9.43 -9.66 -7.16
C HIS A 251 10.34 -10.34 -6.11
N THR A 252 11.01 -9.57 -5.25
CA THR A 252 11.89 -10.12 -4.20
C THR A 252 11.12 -10.55 -2.94
N ALA A 253 9.93 -9.99 -2.69
CA ALA A 253 9.14 -10.26 -1.48
C ALA A 253 8.64 -11.73 -1.31
N PRO A 254 8.13 -12.44 -2.34
CA PRO A 254 7.60 -13.80 -2.15
C PRO A 254 8.66 -14.87 -1.90
N ILE A 255 9.88 -14.68 -2.41
CA ILE A 255 11.02 -15.59 -2.16
C ILE A 255 11.37 -15.60 -0.66
N MET A 256 11.20 -14.46 0.00
CA MET A 256 11.56 -14.25 1.42
C MET A 256 10.64 -15.01 2.38
N SER A 257 9.32 -14.97 2.16
CA SER A 257 8.34 -15.68 3.00
C SER A 257 8.46 -17.21 2.90
N GLN A 258 8.84 -17.72 1.72
CA GLN A 258 9.05 -19.15 1.53
C GLN A 258 10.29 -19.65 2.26
N LEU A 259 11.40 -18.90 2.26
CA LEU A 259 12.64 -19.32 2.93
C LEU A 259 12.54 -19.36 4.46
N ASP A 260 11.81 -18.44 5.08
CA ASP A 260 11.57 -18.48 6.53
C ASP A 260 10.77 -19.74 6.93
N SER A 261 9.79 -20.14 6.13
CA SER A 261 9.00 -21.35 6.38
C SER A 261 9.85 -22.63 6.36
N PHE A 262 10.86 -22.71 5.48
CA PHE A 262 11.79 -23.84 5.43
C PHE A 262 12.75 -23.88 6.62
N THR A 263 13.12 -22.72 7.17
CA THR A 263 13.98 -22.62 8.36
C THR A 263 13.25 -23.07 9.63
N SER A 264 11.99 -22.70 9.80
CA SER A 264 11.16 -23.14 10.95
C SER A 264 10.84 -24.64 10.91
N ALA A 265 10.73 -25.22 9.71
CA ALA A 265 10.47 -26.65 9.52
C ALA A 265 11.73 -27.53 9.72
N SER A 266 12.92 -27.04 9.34
CA SER A 266 14.17 -27.81 9.53
C SER A 266 14.64 -27.82 10.99
N SER A 267 14.41 -26.73 11.72
CA SER A 267 14.77 -26.59 13.15
C SER A 267 13.86 -27.37 14.10
N SER A 268 12.66 -27.76 13.67
CA SER A 268 11.74 -28.62 14.44
C SER A 268 12.01 -30.12 14.26
N SER A 269 12.72 -30.51 13.19
CA SER A 269 13.02 -31.92 12.90
C SER A 269 14.24 -32.47 13.68
N THR A 270 15.09 -31.62 14.23
CA THR A 270 16.30 -32.02 14.99
C THR A 270 16.08 -32.18 16.50
N ALA A 271 14.88 -31.89 17.02
CA ALA A 271 14.60 -31.94 18.46
C ALA A 271 14.12 -33.31 18.99
N THR A 272 13.87 -34.32 18.13
CA THR A 272 13.16 -35.55 18.54
C THR A 272 14.05 -36.81 18.70
N SER A 273 15.37 -36.72 18.49
CA SER A 273 16.23 -37.92 18.53
C SER A 273 17.39 -37.78 19.49
N ARG A 274 17.10 -37.71 20.81
CA ARG A 274 18.12 -37.97 21.84
C ARG A 274 17.65 -39.17 22.67
N PRO A 275 18.19 -40.38 22.47
CA PRO A 275 17.90 -41.50 23.35
C PRO A 275 18.52 -41.21 24.71
N THR A 276 17.67 -41.12 25.74
CA THR A 276 18.04 -41.01 27.14
C THR A 276 18.67 -42.32 27.61
N LEU A 277 19.99 -42.45 27.46
CA LEU A 277 20.79 -43.41 28.22
C LEU A 277 21.06 -42.81 29.61
N ALA A 278 20.20 -43.15 30.57
CA ALA A 278 20.41 -42.82 31.99
C ALA A 278 20.19 -44.06 32.85
N ALA A 279 21.32 -44.69 33.18
CA ALA A 279 21.67 -45.27 34.48
C ALA A 279 20.70 -46.28 35.14
N GLU A 280 20.95 -47.56 34.90
CA GLU A 280 20.62 -48.62 35.85
C GLU A 280 21.91 -49.00 36.62
N ARG A 281 22.05 -48.42 37.81
CA ARG A 281 22.92 -48.91 38.88
C ARG A 281 22.06 -49.03 40.13
N ARG A 282 21.58 -50.22 40.43
CA ARG A 282 21.58 -50.85 41.76
C ARG A 282 21.07 -52.29 41.66
#